data_AF-A0A9Q1KDW9-F1
#
_entry.id   AF-A0A9Q1KDW9-F1
#
_cell.length_a   1.000
_cell.length_b   1.000
_cell.length_c   1.000
_cell.angle_alpha   90.00
_cell.angle_beta   90.00
_cell.angle_gamma   90.00
#
_symmetry.space_group_name_H-M   'P 1'
#
loop_
_entity.id
_entity.type
_entity.pdbx_description
1 polymer ?
#
loop_
_entity_poly.entity_id
_entity_poly.type
_entity_poly.pdbx_seq_one_letter_code
_entity_poly.pdbx_strand_id
1 'polypeptide(L)'
;MVLEFVKINMIKKNNKIVRRDLSCHRGRKKPVKVIDTSKDQTKRESSRCGCNAHVRINLRRVFEIFSEEWHVPRFVKQHNHELLLPHETHLLPCNRVITAEDEEKMLLHKEAGLSIDYSSYGARKKVEHSGLPFIEKDIRNLFMKVKKMIAHDDAMGLIESVKLAKEENIKFQYACTIDEDRRLEHLFWCHVQSFDWCHVQSFDWYHNYRDVVIFDTTYKVNAYNMPRVIFMGISNHENTILFRCALLHNETTSTFKWLMKTFVQALRKPPKTILNSPEEFEHNWPLTIEKYNLQNYKHVKGLYQSRHFWAPAYLRDYMDVAIKEI
;
A
#
# COMPACT_ATOMS: atom_id res chain seq x y z
N MET A 1 -7.40 24.81 33.46
CA MET A 1 -6.88 23.78 34.39
C MET A 1 -7.55 22.40 34.18
N VAL A 2 -7.78 21.95 32.93
CA VAL A 2 -8.52 20.69 32.62
C VAL A 2 -7.95 19.95 31.39
N LEU A 3 -6.72 20.26 30.97
CA LEU A 3 -6.30 20.00 29.58
C LEU A 3 -5.93 18.54 29.24
N GLU A 4 -5.91 17.59 30.17
CA GLU A 4 -5.50 16.20 29.87
C GLU A 4 -6.45 15.07 30.31
N PHE A 5 -7.66 15.39 30.76
CA PHE A 5 -8.65 14.35 31.06
C PHE A 5 -9.31 13.86 29.76
N VAL A 6 -8.61 13.00 29.03
CA VAL A 6 -8.97 12.56 27.68
C VAL A 6 -9.92 11.37 27.68
N LYS A 7 -9.85 10.50 28.70
CA LYS A 7 -10.64 9.27 28.72
C LYS A 7 -11.92 9.46 29.53
N ILE A 8 -13.03 9.49 28.81
CA ILE A 8 -14.39 9.61 29.35
C ILE A 8 -15.03 8.22 29.41
N ASN A 9 -15.31 7.72 30.62
CA ASN A 9 -16.20 6.58 30.81
C ASN A 9 -17.56 7.11 31.28
N MET A 10 -18.63 6.68 30.62
CA MET A 10 -20.00 7.08 30.95
C MET A 10 -20.78 5.88 31.49
N ILE A 11 -21.48 6.05 32.61
CA ILE A 11 -22.39 5.04 33.15
C ILE A 11 -23.82 5.55 32.95
N LYS A 12 -24.66 4.72 32.34
CA LYS A 12 -26.06 5.01 32.08
C LYS A 12 -26.96 4.19 33.01
N LYS A 13 -28.07 4.78 33.46
CA LYS A 13 -29.18 4.11 34.14
C LYS A 13 -30.47 4.56 33.45
N ASN A 14 -31.31 3.63 33.01
CA ASN A 14 -32.53 3.91 32.23
C ASN A 14 -32.28 4.84 31.03
N ASN A 15 -31.26 4.54 30.21
CA ASN A 15 -30.79 5.38 29.09
C ASN A 15 -30.30 6.81 29.42
N LYS A 16 -30.39 7.26 30.68
CA LYS A 16 -29.86 8.54 31.13
C LYS A 16 -28.43 8.39 31.64
N ILE A 17 -27.54 9.29 31.25
CA ILE A 17 -26.17 9.30 31.78
C ILE A 17 -26.24 9.76 33.24
N VAL A 18 -25.80 8.91 34.16
CA VAL A 18 -25.81 9.19 35.60
C VAL A 18 -24.42 9.43 36.17
N ARG A 19 -23.36 9.06 35.45
CA ARG A 19 -21.98 9.28 35.87
C ARG A 19 -21.03 9.42 34.69
N ARG A 20 -20.05 10.32 34.84
CA ARG A 20 -18.93 10.54 33.92
C ARG A 20 -17.63 10.47 34.72
N ASP A 21 -16.74 9.55 34.36
CA ASP A 21 -15.37 9.51 34.87
C ASP A 21 -14.42 10.05 33.79
N LEU A 22 -13.72 11.13 34.08
CA LEU A 22 -12.68 11.72 33.24
C LEU A 22 -11.31 11.32 33.80
N SER A 23 -10.43 10.74 33.00
CA SER A 23 -9.12 10.26 33.46
C SER A 23 -7.98 10.69 32.53
N CYS A 24 -6.78 10.83 33.11
CA CYS A 24 -5.58 11.22 32.39
C CYS A 24 -5.28 10.28 31.20
N HIS A 25 -4.83 10.85 30.08
CA HIS A 25 -4.46 10.09 28.87
C HIS A 25 -3.31 9.07 29.10
N ARG A 26 -2.42 9.34 30.06
CA ARG A 26 -1.34 8.43 30.51
C ARG A 26 -1.78 7.48 31.63
N GLY A 27 -3.05 7.48 31.98
CA GLY A 27 -3.64 6.58 32.96
C GLY A 27 -3.70 5.12 32.50
N ARG A 28 -3.61 4.20 33.47
CA ARG A 28 -3.49 2.73 33.33
C ARG A 28 -2.14 2.24 32.76
N LYS A 29 -1.49 1.31 33.47
CA LYS A 29 -0.39 0.52 32.90
C LYS A 29 -0.95 -0.40 31.81
N LYS A 30 -0.22 -0.62 30.72
CA LYS A 30 -0.58 -1.69 29.78
C LYS A 30 -0.47 -3.03 30.52
N PRO A 31 -1.34 -4.01 30.25
CA PRO A 31 -1.08 -5.38 30.68
C PRO A 31 0.29 -5.80 30.13
N VAL A 32 1.08 -6.50 30.94
CA VAL A 32 2.37 -7.04 30.52
C VAL A 32 2.12 -7.90 29.29
N LYS A 33 2.68 -7.51 28.14
CA LYS A 33 2.63 -8.36 26.96
C LYS A 33 3.47 -9.59 27.26
N VAL A 34 2.93 -10.78 27.06
CA VAL A 34 3.73 -12.01 26.98
C VAL A 34 4.69 -11.80 25.81
N ILE A 35 5.99 -11.71 26.11
CA ILE A 35 7.03 -11.46 25.12
C ILE A 35 7.26 -12.78 24.40
N ASP A 36 6.75 -12.88 23.18
CA ASP A 36 7.13 -13.92 22.24
C ASP A 36 8.53 -13.59 21.71
N THR A 37 9.54 -14.32 22.19
CA THR A 37 10.96 -14.14 21.83
C THR A 37 11.26 -14.54 20.39
N SER A 38 10.33 -15.16 19.67
CA SER A 38 10.50 -15.56 18.27
C SER A 38 10.29 -14.42 17.25
N LYS A 39 9.84 -13.24 17.71
CA LYS A 39 9.56 -12.08 16.83
C LYS A 39 10.34 -10.87 17.29
N ASP A 40 11.03 -10.21 16.35
CA ASP A 40 11.63 -8.89 16.58
C ASP A 40 10.53 -7.87 16.89
N GLN A 41 10.35 -7.58 18.18
CA GLN A 41 9.39 -6.58 18.62
C GLN A 41 10.06 -5.22 18.70
N THR A 42 9.42 -4.22 18.07
CA THR A 42 9.82 -2.82 18.24
C THR A 42 9.73 -2.44 19.72
N LYS A 43 10.88 -2.07 20.33
CA LYS A 43 10.97 -1.50 21.69
C LYS A 43 10.34 -0.11 21.72
N ARG A 44 9.01 -0.03 21.64
CA ARG A 44 8.29 1.22 21.74
C ARG A 44 7.74 1.38 23.14
N GLU A 45 8.40 2.21 23.93
CA GLU A 45 7.97 2.54 25.28
C GLU A 45 6.57 3.18 25.25
N SER A 46 5.72 2.77 26.19
CA SER A 46 4.37 3.27 26.27
C SER A 46 4.37 4.64 26.93
N SER A 47 3.69 5.63 26.34
CA SER A 47 3.44 6.93 26.99
C SER A 47 2.57 6.83 28.25
N ARG A 48 2.06 5.64 28.59
CA ARG A 48 1.24 5.41 29.79
C ARG A 48 2.12 5.09 30.99
N CYS A 49 2.18 6.02 31.95
CA CYS A 49 2.90 5.88 33.21
C CYS A 49 2.01 5.37 34.37
N GLY A 50 0.73 5.08 34.11
CA GLY A 50 -0.20 4.67 35.16
C GLY A 50 -0.66 5.83 36.05
N CYS A 51 -0.77 7.03 35.49
CA CYS A 51 -1.26 8.21 36.20
C CYS A 51 -2.64 7.96 36.84
N ASN A 52 -2.83 8.42 38.09
CA ASN A 52 -4.08 8.28 38.85
C ASN A 52 -4.94 9.55 38.87
N ALA A 53 -4.55 10.60 38.14
CA ALA A 53 -5.36 11.82 38.02
C ALA A 53 -6.71 11.50 37.35
N HIS A 54 -7.81 11.83 38.04
CA HIS A 54 -9.15 11.63 37.52
C HIS A 54 -10.18 12.56 38.17
N VAL A 55 -11.27 12.81 37.46
CA VAL A 55 -12.48 13.50 37.91
C VAL A 55 -13.64 12.54 37.82
N ARG A 56 -14.40 12.38 38.90
CA ARG A 56 -15.68 11.67 38.89
C ARG A 56 -16.80 12.67 39.02
N ILE A 57 -17.75 12.62 38.10
CA ILE A 57 -18.93 13.48 38.06
C ILE A 57 -20.16 12.58 38.11
N ASN A 58 -21.07 12.83 39.06
CA ASN A 58 -22.28 12.06 39.26
C ASN A 58 -23.50 12.95 39.16
N LEU A 59 -24.59 12.42 38.64
CA LEU A 59 -25.91 13.04 38.68
C LEU A 59 -26.58 12.69 40.01
N ARG A 60 -26.92 13.69 40.82
CA ARG A 60 -27.69 13.51 42.06
C ARG A 60 -29.06 14.14 41.90
N ARG A 61 -30.07 13.50 42.49
CA ARG A 61 -31.34 14.15 42.81
C ARG A 61 -31.18 14.83 44.15
N VAL A 62 -31.34 16.13 44.17
CA VAL A 62 -31.25 16.95 45.38
C VAL A 62 -32.70 17.20 45.79
N PHE A 63 -33.27 16.29 46.59
CA PHE A 63 -34.69 16.28 47.04
C PHE A 63 -35.75 16.00 45.96
N GLU A 64 -36.96 15.63 46.39
CA GLU A 64 -38.09 15.28 45.51
C GLU A 64 -38.66 16.46 44.71
N ILE A 65 -38.23 17.70 45.03
CA ILE A 65 -38.79 18.94 44.48
C ILE A 65 -37.81 19.67 43.55
N PHE A 66 -36.48 19.42 43.62
CA PHE A 66 -35.51 20.10 42.76
C PHE A 66 -35.02 19.25 41.57
N SER A 67 -34.48 19.94 40.57
CA SER A 67 -33.94 19.36 39.36
C SER A 67 -32.70 18.49 39.61
N GLU A 68 -32.40 17.59 38.67
CA GLU A 68 -31.22 16.73 38.74
C GLU A 68 -29.94 17.53 38.49
N GLU A 69 -29.00 17.49 39.45
CA GLU A 69 -27.76 18.29 39.41
C GLU A 69 -26.51 17.41 39.31
N TRP A 70 -25.54 17.89 38.54
CA TRP A 70 -24.22 17.25 38.43
C TRP A 70 -23.31 17.73 39.56
N HIS A 71 -22.74 16.81 40.31
CA HIS A 71 -21.74 17.09 41.34
C HIS A 71 -20.46 16.30 41.09
N VAL A 72 -19.34 16.81 41.60
CA VAL A 72 -18.02 16.20 41.47
C VAL A 72 -17.62 15.56 42.81
N PRO A 73 -18.02 14.31 43.09
CA PRO A 73 -17.70 13.65 44.37
C PRO A 73 -16.21 13.33 44.53
N ARG A 74 -15.43 13.30 43.44
CA ARG A 74 -14.00 12.98 43.52
C ARG A 74 -13.21 13.75 42.47
N PHE A 75 -12.18 14.45 42.92
CA PHE A 75 -11.25 15.17 42.07
C PHE A 75 -9.81 14.93 42.54
N VAL A 76 -9.05 14.17 41.75
CA VAL A 76 -7.61 13.92 41.99
C VAL A 76 -6.83 14.71 40.95
N LYS A 77 -6.20 15.79 41.41
CA LYS A 77 -5.48 16.76 40.55
C LYS A 77 -4.03 16.36 40.26
N GLN A 78 -3.39 15.61 41.14
CA GLN A 78 -1.95 15.32 41.06
C GLN A 78 -1.64 14.36 39.90
N HIS A 79 -0.71 14.79 39.04
CA HIS A 79 -0.12 13.98 37.98
C HIS A 79 1.29 13.52 38.38
N ASN A 80 1.70 12.35 37.89
CA ASN A 80 3.04 11.79 38.09
C ASN A 80 3.92 11.95 36.82
N HIS A 81 3.61 12.94 35.99
CA HIS A 81 4.31 13.28 34.76
C HIS A 81 4.10 14.76 34.47
N GLU A 82 4.96 15.33 33.65
CA GLU A 82 4.80 16.69 33.14
C GLU A 82 3.54 16.80 32.25
N LEU A 83 2.88 17.94 32.36
CA LEU A 83 1.69 18.28 31.59
C LEU A 83 2.10 18.89 30.25
N LEU A 84 1.35 18.58 29.20
CA LEU A 84 1.52 19.23 27.89
C LEU A 84 1.29 20.73 27.97
N LEU A 85 2.06 21.47 27.17
CA LEU A 85 1.88 22.91 27.01
C LEU A 85 0.57 23.19 26.25
N PRO A 86 -0.05 24.37 26.42
CA PRO A 86 -1.30 24.71 25.74
C PRO A 86 -1.25 24.51 24.22
N HIS A 87 -0.12 24.84 23.59
CA HIS A 87 0.08 24.67 22.15
C HIS A 87 0.30 23.20 21.73
N GLU A 88 0.58 22.28 22.66
CA GLU A 88 0.76 20.84 22.40
C GLU A 88 -0.53 20.04 22.62
N THR A 89 -1.60 20.69 23.08
CA THR A 89 -2.88 20.03 23.36
C THR A 89 -3.51 19.40 22.11
N HIS A 90 -3.18 19.86 20.91
CA HIS A 90 -3.58 19.25 19.64
C HIS A 90 -3.02 17.84 19.43
N LEU A 91 -1.95 17.47 20.15
CA LEU A 91 -1.36 16.13 20.10
C LEU A 91 -2.16 15.09 20.91
N LEU A 92 -3.10 15.54 21.76
CA LEU A 92 -3.90 14.65 22.58
C LEU A 92 -4.88 13.83 21.73
N PRO A 93 -5.05 12.53 21.98
CA PRO A 93 -5.94 11.68 21.20
C PRO A 93 -7.39 12.18 21.03
N CYS A 94 -7.96 12.92 21.99
CA CYS A 94 -9.31 13.50 21.85
C CYS A 94 -9.36 14.76 21.01
N ASN A 95 -8.24 15.48 20.90
CA ASN A 95 -8.14 16.73 20.14
C ASN A 95 -7.62 16.46 18.72
N ARG A 96 -7.20 15.22 18.44
CA ARG A 96 -6.75 14.81 17.11
C ARG A 96 -7.94 14.46 16.23
N VAL A 97 -8.21 15.27 15.22
CA VAL A 97 -9.34 15.11 14.30
C VAL A 97 -8.83 15.32 12.87
N ILE A 98 -9.11 14.34 12.01
CA ILE A 98 -8.96 14.49 10.56
C ILE A 98 -10.33 14.94 10.04
N THR A 99 -10.38 16.09 9.38
CA THR A 99 -11.62 16.59 8.77
C THR A 99 -11.95 15.79 7.51
N ALA A 100 -13.20 15.81 7.06
CA ALA A 100 -13.59 15.11 5.83
C ALA A 100 -12.84 15.65 4.60
N GLU A 101 -12.60 16.96 4.52
CA GLU A 101 -11.83 17.60 3.45
C GLU A 101 -10.36 17.13 3.46
N ASP A 102 -9.75 17.05 4.64
CA ASP A 102 -8.38 16.55 4.79
C ASP A 102 -8.29 15.05 4.44
N GLU A 103 -9.29 14.26 4.84
CA GLU A 103 -9.38 12.83 4.51
C GLU A 103 -9.43 12.61 2.99
N GLU A 104 -10.30 13.32 2.28
CA GLU A 104 -10.42 13.25 0.81
C GLU A 104 -9.10 13.59 0.13
N LYS A 105 -8.47 14.71 0.52
CA LYS A 105 -7.20 15.14 -0.06
C LYS A 105 -6.06 14.15 0.22
N MET A 106 -6.01 13.57 1.42
CA MET A 106 -5.02 12.55 1.77
C MET A 106 -5.18 11.28 0.93
N LEU A 107 -6.42 10.89 0.62
CA LEU A 107 -6.72 9.74 -0.23
C LEU A 107 -6.31 10.03 -1.69
N LEU A 108 -6.64 11.21 -2.21
CA LEU A 108 -6.20 11.63 -3.55
C LEU A 108 -4.67 11.60 -3.70
N HIS A 109 -3.95 12.16 -2.71
CA HIS A 109 -2.49 12.12 -2.71
C HIS A 109 -1.94 10.68 -2.68
N LYS A 110 -2.60 9.78 -1.94
CA LYS A 110 -2.20 8.37 -1.87
C LYS A 110 -2.41 7.67 -3.21
N GLU A 111 -3.51 7.95 -3.91
CA GLU A 111 -3.78 7.44 -5.27
C GLU A 111 -2.75 7.95 -6.27
N ALA A 112 -2.32 9.21 -6.14
CA ALA A 112 -1.25 9.80 -6.93
C ALA A 112 0.17 9.29 -6.55
N GLY A 113 0.28 8.37 -5.58
CA GLY A 113 1.56 7.81 -5.14
C GLY A 113 2.44 8.77 -4.32
N LEU A 114 1.86 9.85 -3.79
CA LEU A 114 2.59 10.86 -3.00
C LEU A 114 2.86 10.37 -1.57
N SER A 115 3.97 10.84 -1.01
CA SER A 115 4.38 10.47 0.35
C SER A 115 3.45 11.08 1.41
N ILE A 116 3.38 10.43 2.57
CA ILE A 116 2.62 10.94 3.74
C ILE A 116 3.14 12.31 4.17
N ASP A 117 4.45 12.56 3.99
CA ASP A 117 5.08 13.82 4.32
C ASP A 117 4.56 14.95 3.42
N TYR A 118 4.40 14.68 2.13
CA TYR A 118 3.79 15.63 1.19
C TYR A 118 2.32 15.93 1.54
N SER A 119 1.54 14.91 1.92
CA SER A 119 0.17 15.09 2.41
C SER A 119 0.09 15.92 3.68
N SER A 120 1.04 15.72 4.59
CA SER A 120 1.15 16.50 5.83
C SER A 120 1.55 17.95 5.54
N TYR A 121 2.47 18.18 4.61
CA TYR A 121 2.89 19.52 4.19
C TYR A 121 1.74 20.33 3.56
N GLY A 122 0.94 19.69 2.71
CA GLY A 122 -0.22 20.32 2.07
C GLY A 122 -1.31 20.75 3.05
N ALA A 123 -1.43 20.10 4.21
CA ALA A 123 -2.32 20.51 5.29
C ALA A 123 -1.72 21.64 6.15
N ARG A 124 -0.38 21.65 6.34
CA ARG A 124 0.32 22.67 7.14
C ARG A 124 0.21 24.08 6.55
N LYS A 125 0.06 24.22 5.24
CA LYS A 125 -0.12 25.53 4.58
C LYS A 125 -1.40 26.26 5.01
N LYS A 126 -2.43 25.56 5.52
CA LYS A 126 -3.69 26.18 5.95
C LYS A 126 -3.67 26.68 7.41
N VAL A 127 -2.69 26.29 8.22
CA VAL A 127 -2.69 26.57 9.66
C VAL A 127 -1.44 27.36 10.04
N GLU A 128 -1.61 28.65 10.31
CA GLU A 128 -0.55 29.47 10.89
C GLU A 128 -0.21 28.96 12.29
N HIS A 129 1.07 28.60 12.48
CA HIS A 129 1.80 28.44 13.75
C HIS A 129 1.23 27.51 14.84
N SER A 130 0.07 26.90 14.64
CA SER A 130 -0.44 25.81 15.46
C SER A 130 -0.30 24.50 14.69
N GLY A 131 0.30 23.50 15.34
CA GLY A 131 0.53 22.19 14.72
C GLY A 131 -0.78 21.58 14.19
N LEU A 132 -0.67 20.77 13.15
CA LEU A 132 -1.82 20.07 12.56
C LEU A 132 -2.67 19.37 13.62
N PRO A 133 -4.01 19.33 13.47
CA PRO A 133 -4.89 18.62 14.39
C PRO A 133 -4.77 17.09 14.28
N PHE A 134 -3.74 16.56 13.62
CA PHE A 134 -3.48 15.14 13.50
C PHE A 134 -1.98 14.92 13.31
N ILE A 135 -1.51 13.73 13.66
CA ILE A 135 -0.12 13.33 13.43
C ILE A 135 -0.02 12.34 12.28
N GLU A 136 1.18 12.15 11.75
CA GLU A 136 1.47 11.20 10.68
C GLU A 136 0.93 9.78 10.95
N LYS A 137 0.91 9.37 12.23
CA LYS A 137 0.33 8.09 12.65
C LYS A 137 -1.17 8.01 12.38
N ASP A 138 -1.91 9.11 12.49
CA ASP A 138 -3.35 9.13 12.23
C ASP A 138 -3.62 8.98 10.73
N ILE A 139 -2.78 9.58 9.86
CA ILE A 139 -2.82 9.37 8.40
C ILE A 139 -2.56 7.90 8.06
N ARG A 140 -1.53 7.29 8.67
CA ARG A 140 -1.28 5.85 8.50
C ARG A 140 -2.47 4.99 8.96
N ASN A 141 -3.08 5.33 10.09
CA ASN A 141 -4.25 4.62 10.60
C ASN A 141 -5.45 4.77 9.66
N LEU A 142 -5.68 5.95 9.10
CA LEU A 142 -6.71 6.22 8.08
C LEU A 142 -6.49 5.33 6.86
N PHE A 143 -5.27 5.32 6.31
CA PHE A 143 -4.92 4.48 5.17
C PHE A 143 -5.11 2.98 5.43
N MET A 144 -4.80 2.52 6.65
CA MET A 144 -5.04 1.15 7.08
C MET A 144 -6.53 0.86 7.25
N LYS A 145 -7.32 1.82 7.75
CA LYS A 145 -8.78 1.71 7.89
C LYS A 145 -9.45 1.56 6.53
N VAL A 146 -9.10 2.43 5.57
CA VAL A 146 -9.60 2.35 4.19
C VAL A 146 -9.17 1.04 3.52
N LYS A 147 -7.89 0.66 3.65
CA LYS A 147 -7.41 -0.63 3.12
C LYS A 147 -8.20 -1.82 3.67
N LYS A 148 -8.52 -1.83 4.97
CA LYS A 148 -9.33 -2.89 5.59
C LYS A 148 -10.77 -2.91 5.12
N MET A 149 -11.37 -1.75 4.84
CA MET A 149 -12.73 -1.69 4.31
C MET A 149 -12.82 -2.28 2.90
N ILE A 150 -11.77 -2.08 2.08
CA ILE A 150 -11.72 -2.57 0.69
C ILE A 150 -11.20 -4.01 0.61
N ALA A 151 -10.51 -4.52 1.65
CA ALA A 151 -9.79 -5.80 1.61
C ALA A 151 -10.65 -7.04 1.32
N HIS A 152 -11.96 -7.03 1.55
CA HIS A 152 -12.81 -8.20 1.27
C HIS A 152 -13.11 -8.37 -0.21
N ASP A 153 -13.04 -7.29 -0.99
CA ASP A 153 -13.50 -7.26 -2.39
C ASP A 153 -12.48 -6.60 -3.34
N ASP A 154 -11.22 -6.46 -2.90
CA ASP A 154 -10.20 -5.74 -3.65
C ASP A 154 -9.83 -6.42 -4.97
N ALA A 155 -9.84 -7.75 -5.02
CA ALA A 155 -9.63 -8.52 -6.25
C ALA A 155 -10.76 -8.29 -7.28
N MET A 156 -12.02 -8.23 -6.83
CA MET A 156 -13.15 -7.95 -7.71
C MET A 156 -13.17 -6.48 -8.14
N GLY A 157 -12.88 -5.54 -7.24
CA GLY A 157 -12.71 -4.13 -7.58
C GLY A 157 -11.60 -3.91 -8.60
N LEU A 158 -10.50 -4.67 -8.53
CA LEU A 158 -9.45 -4.67 -9.55
C LEU A 158 -9.97 -5.17 -10.90
N ILE A 159 -10.73 -6.27 -10.93
CA ILE A 159 -11.34 -6.80 -12.16
C ILE A 159 -12.32 -5.80 -12.77
N GLU A 160 -13.14 -5.15 -11.94
CA GLU A 160 -14.08 -4.11 -12.39
C GLU A 160 -13.33 -2.91 -12.96
N SER A 161 -12.26 -2.46 -12.30
CA SER A 161 -11.40 -1.38 -12.81
C SER A 161 -10.79 -1.71 -14.18
N VAL A 162 -10.36 -2.96 -14.37
CA VAL A 162 -9.81 -3.43 -15.66
C VAL A 162 -10.89 -3.51 -16.74
N LYS A 163 -12.13 -3.87 -16.38
CA LYS A 163 -13.28 -3.83 -17.29
C LYS A 163 -13.64 -2.39 -17.68
N LEU A 164 -13.69 -1.47 -16.73
CA LEU A 164 -13.92 -0.05 -16.99
C LEU A 164 -12.84 0.52 -17.92
N ALA A 165 -11.57 0.21 -17.67
CA ALA A 165 -10.47 0.60 -18.56
C ALA A 165 -10.62 0.05 -20.00
N LYS A 166 -11.26 -1.12 -20.16
CA LYS A 166 -11.60 -1.68 -21.47
C LYS A 166 -12.75 -0.94 -22.16
N GLU A 167 -13.73 -0.48 -21.39
CA GLU A 167 -14.85 0.32 -21.89
C GLU A 167 -14.39 1.71 -22.32
N GLU A 168 -13.51 2.34 -21.53
CA GLU A 168 -12.91 3.65 -21.84
C GLU A 168 -11.98 3.57 -23.06
N ASN A 169 -11.21 2.48 -23.19
CA ASN A 169 -10.27 2.30 -24.29
C ASN A 169 -10.47 0.95 -24.99
N ILE A 170 -11.09 0.97 -26.16
CA ILE A 170 -11.34 -0.23 -26.99
C ILE A 170 -10.04 -1.01 -27.29
N LYS A 171 -8.89 -0.33 -27.36
CA LYS A 171 -7.57 -0.94 -27.60
C LYS A 171 -6.92 -1.52 -26.34
N PHE A 172 -7.47 -1.26 -25.16
CA PHE A 172 -7.05 -1.91 -23.93
C PHE A 172 -7.22 -3.42 -24.06
N GLN A 173 -6.21 -4.18 -23.65
CA GLN A 173 -6.24 -5.64 -23.69
C GLN A 173 -5.93 -6.17 -22.30
N TYR A 174 -6.74 -7.10 -21.84
CA TYR A 174 -6.53 -7.83 -20.63
C TYR A 174 -7.03 -9.27 -20.79
N ALA A 175 -6.60 -10.13 -19.90
CA ALA A 175 -7.16 -11.46 -19.69
C ALA A 175 -7.18 -11.75 -18.20
N CYS A 176 -8.23 -12.38 -17.71
CA CYS A 176 -8.31 -12.79 -16.32
C CYS A 176 -8.95 -14.19 -16.19
N THR A 177 -8.53 -14.93 -15.18
CA THR A 177 -9.17 -16.18 -14.75
C THR A 177 -9.60 -16.04 -13.29
N ILE A 178 -10.77 -16.59 -12.99
CA ILE A 178 -11.40 -16.55 -11.67
C ILE A 178 -11.73 -18.00 -11.31
N ASP A 179 -11.48 -18.39 -10.06
CA ASP A 179 -11.82 -19.71 -9.56
C ASP A 179 -13.32 -19.86 -9.24
N GLU A 180 -13.73 -21.05 -8.82
CA GLU A 180 -15.11 -21.37 -8.43
C GLU A 180 -15.59 -20.55 -7.22
N ASP A 181 -14.67 -20.12 -6.36
CA ASP A 181 -14.91 -19.30 -5.16
C ASP A 181 -14.97 -17.79 -5.47
N ARG A 182 -14.99 -17.40 -6.75
CA ARG A 182 -14.93 -16.00 -7.23
C ARG A 182 -13.65 -15.25 -6.83
N ARG A 183 -12.53 -15.95 -6.65
CA ARG A 183 -11.22 -15.35 -6.38
C ARG A 183 -10.43 -15.21 -7.66
N LEU A 184 -9.65 -14.13 -7.76
CA LEU A 184 -8.76 -13.90 -8.89
C LEU A 184 -7.60 -14.91 -8.87
N GLU A 185 -7.50 -15.73 -9.91
CA GLU A 185 -6.35 -16.62 -10.10
C GLU A 185 -5.25 -15.90 -10.89
N HIS A 186 -5.57 -15.43 -12.09
CA HIS A 186 -4.59 -14.80 -12.97
C HIS A 186 -5.17 -13.51 -13.55
N LEU A 187 -4.35 -12.46 -13.62
CA LEU A 187 -4.68 -11.22 -14.30
C LEU A 187 -3.51 -10.84 -15.19
N PHE A 188 -3.78 -10.60 -16.46
CA PHE A 188 -2.83 -10.09 -17.44
C PHE A 188 -3.38 -8.80 -18.01
N TRP A 189 -2.58 -7.74 -18.03
CA TRP A 189 -3.00 -6.45 -18.55
C TRP A 189 -1.80 -5.64 -19.08
N CYS A 190 -2.08 -4.51 -19.71
CA CYS A 190 -1.07 -3.54 -20.08
C CYS A 190 -1.14 -2.33 -19.12
N HIS A 191 0.03 -1.80 -18.75
CA HIS A 191 0.12 -0.67 -17.83
C HIS A 191 -0.59 0.56 -18.42
N VAL A 192 -1.57 1.08 -17.68
CA VAL A 192 -2.24 2.34 -17.97
C VAL A 192 -1.42 3.42 -17.27
N GLN A 193 -0.57 4.14 -18.00
CA GLN A 193 -0.27 5.51 -17.56
C GLN A 193 -1.46 6.37 -17.95
N SER A 194 -1.76 7.36 -17.13
CA SER A 194 -2.91 8.27 -17.13
C SER A 194 -3.10 9.13 -18.40
N PHE A 195 -2.42 8.78 -19.49
CA PHE A 195 -2.57 9.39 -20.80
C PHE A 195 -3.17 8.34 -21.75
N ASP A 196 -4.27 8.70 -22.41
CA ASP A 196 -5.05 7.90 -23.39
C ASP A 196 -4.23 7.22 -24.51
N TRP A 197 -2.93 7.52 -24.62
CA TRP A 197 -2.02 7.11 -25.68
C TRP A 197 -1.21 5.82 -25.41
N CYS A 198 -1.24 5.24 -24.20
CA CYS A 198 -0.26 4.22 -23.78
C CYS A 198 -0.51 2.80 -24.38
N HIS A 199 -1.75 2.40 -24.62
CA HIS A 199 -2.05 1.05 -25.14
C HIS A 199 -1.59 0.85 -26.58
N VAL A 200 -1.82 1.85 -27.44
CA VAL A 200 -1.38 1.85 -28.84
C VAL A 200 0.13 1.77 -28.90
N GLN A 201 0.79 2.57 -28.07
CA GLN A 201 2.24 2.60 -27.96
C GLN A 201 2.81 1.28 -27.46
N SER A 202 2.26 0.61 -26.45
CA SER A 202 2.83 -0.65 -25.97
C SER A 202 2.86 -1.76 -27.04
N PHE A 203 1.82 -1.84 -27.87
CA PHE A 203 1.73 -2.81 -28.96
C PHE A 203 2.74 -2.46 -30.08
N ASP A 204 2.77 -1.20 -30.50
CA ASP A 204 3.69 -0.72 -31.54
C ASP A 204 5.14 -0.79 -31.08
N TRP A 205 5.41 -0.42 -29.82
CA TRP A 205 6.72 -0.53 -29.18
C TRP A 205 7.17 -1.98 -29.10
N TYR A 206 6.29 -2.91 -28.70
CA TYR A 206 6.66 -4.32 -28.75
C TYR A 206 7.00 -4.74 -30.18
N HIS A 207 6.21 -4.33 -31.17
CA HIS A 207 6.50 -4.67 -32.56
C HIS A 207 7.84 -4.13 -33.07
N ASN A 208 8.29 -2.99 -32.57
CA ASN A 208 9.55 -2.34 -32.92
C ASN A 208 10.75 -2.79 -32.05
N TYR A 209 10.52 -3.21 -30.81
CA TYR A 209 11.57 -3.46 -29.80
C TYR A 209 11.51 -4.87 -29.18
N ARG A 210 10.82 -5.85 -29.80
CA ARG A 210 10.74 -7.26 -29.33
C ARG A 210 12.02 -8.09 -29.53
N ASP A 211 13.12 -7.48 -29.94
CA ASP A 211 14.38 -8.20 -30.19
C ASP A 211 14.94 -8.79 -28.90
N VAL A 212 14.82 -8.04 -27.80
CA VAL A 212 15.18 -8.46 -26.45
C VAL A 212 14.04 -8.07 -25.52
N VAL A 213 13.42 -9.08 -24.90
CA VAL A 213 12.38 -8.88 -23.88
C VAL A 213 12.90 -9.42 -22.56
N ILE A 214 12.95 -8.54 -21.57
CA ILE A 214 13.28 -8.88 -20.20
C ILE A 214 11.98 -9.26 -19.49
N PHE A 215 12.05 -10.41 -18.84
CA PHE A 215 10.99 -10.92 -18.00
C PHE A 215 11.48 -10.88 -16.56
N ASP A 216 10.75 -10.18 -15.69
CA ASP A 216 11.07 -10.16 -14.26
C ASP A 216 9.84 -10.53 -13.44
N THR A 217 10.05 -11.39 -12.45
CA THR A 217 9.06 -11.80 -11.45
C THR A 217 9.46 -11.24 -10.11
N THR A 218 8.78 -10.17 -9.71
CA THR A 218 8.91 -9.65 -8.36
C THR A 218 8.07 -10.50 -7.39
N TYR A 219 8.76 -11.16 -6.45
CA TYR A 219 8.11 -12.06 -5.49
C TYR A 219 7.32 -11.30 -4.42
N LYS A 220 6.11 -11.79 -4.10
CA LYS A 220 5.32 -11.48 -2.89
C LYS A 220 5.17 -9.99 -2.53
N VAL A 221 4.89 -9.15 -3.52
CA VAL A 221 4.70 -7.70 -3.28
C VAL A 221 3.33 -7.34 -2.72
N ASN A 222 2.36 -8.27 -2.70
CA ASN A 222 1.00 -8.03 -2.22
C ASN A 222 0.62 -8.93 -1.03
N ALA A 223 -0.45 -8.54 -0.32
CA ALA A 223 -0.92 -9.25 0.87
C ALA A 223 -1.40 -10.68 0.60
N TYR A 224 -1.59 -11.03 -0.67
CA TYR A 224 -2.08 -12.32 -1.16
C TYR A 224 -0.97 -13.26 -1.62
N ASN A 225 0.30 -12.83 -1.51
CA ASN A 225 1.46 -13.59 -1.96
C ASN A 225 1.42 -13.99 -3.45
N MET A 226 0.70 -13.23 -4.29
CA MET A 226 0.64 -13.47 -5.72
C MET A 226 1.93 -12.98 -6.40
N PRO A 227 2.59 -13.80 -7.24
CA PRO A 227 3.69 -13.35 -8.07
C PRO A 227 3.24 -12.24 -9.01
N ARG A 228 4.01 -11.15 -9.05
CA ARG A 228 3.81 -10.08 -10.04
C ARG A 228 4.90 -10.15 -11.09
N VAL A 229 4.46 -10.32 -12.32
CA VAL A 229 5.29 -10.43 -13.51
C VAL A 229 5.26 -9.11 -14.28
N ILE A 230 6.40 -8.70 -14.81
CA ILE A 230 6.55 -7.57 -15.71
C ILE A 230 7.34 -7.97 -16.95
N PHE A 231 6.81 -7.62 -18.12
CA PHE A 231 7.46 -7.78 -19.41
C PHE A 231 7.99 -6.41 -19.83
N MET A 232 9.30 -6.30 -19.95
CA MET A 232 9.99 -5.05 -20.27
C MET A 232 10.90 -5.21 -21.49
N GLY A 233 11.12 -4.11 -22.20
CA GLY A 233 12.10 -4.01 -23.27
C GLY A 233 12.93 -2.74 -23.12
N ILE A 234 13.81 -2.52 -24.07
CA ILE A 234 14.69 -1.35 -24.09
C ILE A 234 14.54 -0.68 -25.45
N SER A 235 14.29 0.63 -25.44
CA SER A 235 14.24 1.43 -26.66
C SER A 235 15.64 1.76 -27.18
N ASN A 236 15.75 2.24 -28.42
CA ASN A 236 17.02 2.70 -28.99
C ASN A 236 17.69 3.86 -28.22
N HIS A 237 16.96 4.51 -27.32
CA HIS A 237 17.43 5.59 -26.45
C HIS A 237 17.67 5.13 -25.00
N GLU A 238 17.87 3.82 -24.77
CA GLU A 238 18.14 3.25 -23.44
C GLU A 238 16.98 3.38 -22.43
N ASN A 239 15.81 3.86 -22.87
CA ASN A 239 14.63 3.91 -22.02
C ASN A 239 14.04 2.50 -21.83
N THR A 240 13.72 2.16 -20.58
CA THR A 240 12.94 0.95 -20.27
C THR A 240 11.51 1.13 -20.75
N ILE A 241 11.03 0.18 -21.56
CA ILE A 241 9.66 0.13 -22.05
C ILE A 241 8.93 -0.98 -21.30
N LEU A 242 7.80 -0.67 -20.68
CA LEU A 242 6.92 -1.68 -20.10
C LEU A 242 5.92 -2.16 -21.17
N PHE A 243 6.02 -3.43 -21.56
CA PHE A 243 5.09 -4.02 -22.52
C PHE A 243 3.80 -4.47 -21.84
N ARG A 244 3.91 -5.34 -20.83
CA ARG A 244 2.76 -6.01 -20.18
C ARG A 244 3.07 -6.34 -18.72
N CYS A 245 2.02 -6.51 -17.93
CA CYS A 245 2.10 -6.93 -16.54
C CYS A 245 1.17 -8.14 -16.32
N ALA A 246 1.52 -8.98 -15.35
CA ALA A 246 0.61 -9.99 -14.85
C ALA A 246 0.69 -10.19 -13.34
N LEU A 247 -0.44 -10.62 -12.76
CA LEU A 247 -0.54 -11.19 -11.43
C LEU A 247 -0.92 -12.64 -11.59
N LEU A 248 -0.16 -13.52 -10.94
CA LEU A 248 -0.34 -14.95 -11.02
C LEU A 248 -0.78 -15.50 -9.68
N HIS A 249 -1.46 -16.65 -9.68
CA HIS A 249 -1.90 -17.29 -8.45
C HIS A 249 -0.69 -17.93 -7.73
N ASN A 250 0.18 -18.59 -8.51
CA ASN A 250 1.34 -19.30 -8.04
C ASN A 250 2.43 -19.38 -9.13
N GLU A 251 3.60 -19.90 -8.75
CA GLU A 251 4.75 -20.09 -9.64
C GLU A 251 4.79 -21.54 -10.13
N THR A 252 3.80 -21.95 -10.92
CA THR A 252 3.74 -23.29 -11.52
C THR A 252 3.90 -23.24 -13.03
N THR A 253 4.36 -24.35 -13.63
CA THR A 253 4.49 -24.45 -15.08
C THR A 253 3.17 -24.17 -15.80
N SER A 254 2.03 -24.67 -15.29
CA SER A 254 0.71 -24.44 -15.87
C SER A 254 0.35 -22.95 -15.91
N THR A 255 0.65 -22.22 -14.85
CA THR A 255 0.38 -20.79 -14.75
C THR A 255 1.29 -19.98 -15.67
N PHE A 256 2.56 -20.34 -15.80
CA PHE A 256 3.45 -19.70 -16.78
C PHE A 256 3.10 -20.05 -18.23
N LYS A 257 2.62 -21.27 -18.50
CA LYS A 257 2.09 -21.64 -19.82
C LYS A 257 0.88 -20.78 -20.18
N TRP A 258 -0.06 -20.59 -19.24
CA TRP A 258 -1.18 -19.67 -19.43
C TRP A 258 -0.67 -18.27 -19.76
N LEU A 259 0.23 -17.74 -18.94
CA LEU A 259 0.78 -16.40 -19.11
C LEU A 259 1.42 -16.18 -20.48
N MET A 260 2.28 -17.10 -20.91
CA MET A 260 3.00 -16.98 -22.16
C MET A 260 2.07 -17.12 -23.37
N LYS A 261 1.10 -18.03 -23.32
CA LYS A 261 0.05 -18.14 -24.35
C LYS A 261 -0.76 -16.85 -24.45
N THR A 262 -1.19 -16.29 -23.31
CA THR A 262 -1.90 -15.02 -23.25
C THR A 262 -1.05 -13.86 -23.80
N PHE A 263 0.23 -13.81 -23.46
CA PHE A 263 1.15 -12.78 -23.94
C PHE A 263 1.29 -12.79 -25.47
N VAL A 264 1.52 -13.97 -26.06
CA VAL A 264 1.64 -14.11 -27.52
C VAL A 264 0.32 -13.86 -28.24
N GLN A 265 -0.81 -14.31 -27.67
CA GLN A 265 -2.12 -14.00 -28.23
C GLN A 265 -2.41 -12.49 -28.23
N ALA A 266 -2.08 -11.80 -27.14
CA ALA A 266 -2.29 -10.36 -27.02
C ALA A 266 -1.42 -9.55 -28.00
N LEU A 267 -0.14 -9.91 -28.13
CA LEU A 267 0.85 -9.19 -28.93
C LEU A 267 1.07 -9.77 -30.33
N ARG A 268 0.39 -10.86 -30.68
CA ARG A 268 0.39 -11.57 -31.98
C ARG A 268 1.75 -12.10 -32.47
N LYS A 269 2.85 -11.83 -31.77
CA LYS A 269 4.20 -12.29 -32.11
C LYS A 269 4.97 -12.71 -30.87
N PRO A 270 5.73 -13.81 -30.90
CA PRO A 270 6.63 -14.18 -29.82
C PRO A 270 7.85 -13.22 -29.77
N PRO A 271 8.52 -13.09 -28.61
CA PRO A 271 9.82 -12.42 -28.52
C PRO A 271 10.83 -13.12 -29.40
N LYS A 272 11.81 -12.38 -29.96
CA LYS A 272 12.89 -13.04 -30.72
C LYS A 272 13.89 -13.76 -29.82
N THR A 273 14.11 -13.23 -28.62
CA THR A 273 14.99 -13.78 -27.60
C THR A 273 14.37 -13.51 -26.23
N ILE A 274 14.34 -14.51 -25.38
CA ILE A 274 13.96 -14.39 -23.96
C ILE A 274 15.19 -14.82 -23.16
N LEU A 275 15.59 -14.03 -22.18
CA LEU A 275 16.75 -14.30 -21.34
C LEU A 275 16.23 -14.70 -19.96
N ASN A 276 16.31 -15.99 -19.60
CA ASN A 276 15.63 -16.54 -18.43
C ASN A 276 16.54 -16.71 -17.21
N SER A 277 17.86 -16.62 -17.39
CA SER A 277 18.82 -16.74 -16.30
C SER A 277 20.08 -15.90 -16.53
N PRO A 278 20.80 -15.52 -15.46
CA PRO A 278 22.10 -14.89 -15.59
C PRO A 278 23.09 -15.72 -16.40
N GLU A 279 23.11 -17.04 -16.27
CA GLU A 279 24.03 -17.93 -16.97
C GLU A 279 23.68 -18.05 -18.46
N GLU A 280 22.40 -18.18 -18.78
CA GLU A 280 21.93 -18.16 -20.17
C GLU A 280 22.16 -16.79 -20.80
N PHE A 281 21.97 -15.70 -20.04
CA PHE A 281 22.32 -14.36 -20.48
C PHE A 281 23.81 -14.28 -20.81
N GLU A 282 24.70 -14.67 -19.90
CA GLU A 282 26.15 -14.61 -20.11
C GLU A 282 26.61 -15.48 -21.29
N HIS A 283 25.96 -16.63 -21.52
CA HIS A 283 26.25 -17.52 -22.63
C HIS A 283 25.72 -16.98 -23.98
N ASN A 284 24.46 -16.54 -24.02
CA ASN A 284 23.78 -16.11 -25.25
C ASN A 284 24.09 -14.67 -25.64
N TRP A 285 24.56 -13.84 -24.70
CA TRP A 285 24.91 -12.45 -24.95
C TRP A 285 25.91 -12.30 -26.10
N PRO A 286 27.12 -12.89 -26.06
CA PRO A 286 28.08 -12.74 -27.17
C PRO A 286 27.54 -13.25 -28.51
N LEU A 287 26.79 -14.36 -28.51
CA LEU A 287 26.14 -14.91 -29.71
C LEU A 287 25.11 -13.94 -30.29
N THR A 288 24.36 -13.25 -29.44
CA THR A 288 23.36 -12.25 -29.82
C THR A 288 24.03 -11.01 -30.39
N ILE A 289 25.13 -10.55 -29.77
CA ILE A 289 25.93 -9.41 -30.27
C ILE A 289 26.44 -9.68 -31.68
N GLU A 290 26.97 -10.88 -31.92
CA GLU A 290 27.49 -11.29 -33.23
C GLU A 290 26.38 -11.43 -34.26
N LYS A 291 25.33 -12.18 -33.93
CA LYS A 291 24.19 -12.46 -34.82
C LYS A 291 23.52 -11.19 -35.35
N TYR A 292 23.38 -10.16 -34.51
CA TYR A 292 22.72 -8.90 -34.88
C TYR A 292 23.72 -7.76 -35.14
N ASN A 293 25.02 -8.05 -35.21
CA ASN A 293 26.09 -7.08 -35.47
C ASN A 293 26.06 -5.86 -34.52
N LEU A 294 25.82 -6.10 -33.23
CA LEU A 294 25.62 -5.06 -32.22
C LEU A 294 26.93 -4.55 -31.57
N GLN A 295 28.07 -5.01 -32.08
CA GLN A 295 29.43 -4.80 -31.57
C GLN A 295 29.78 -3.33 -31.29
N ASN A 296 29.23 -2.42 -32.09
CA ASN A 296 29.62 -1.01 -32.12
C ASN A 296 28.66 -0.08 -31.36
N TYR A 297 27.56 -0.62 -30.85
CA TYR A 297 26.54 0.17 -30.16
C TYR A 297 26.95 0.41 -28.70
N LYS A 298 27.25 1.66 -28.35
CA LYS A 298 27.66 2.06 -26.99
C LYS A 298 26.65 1.63 -25.93
N HIS A 299 25.35 1.74 -26.22
CA HIS A 299 24.29 1.35 -25.30
C HIS A 299 24.33 -0.13 -24.94
N VAL A 300 24.61 -1.00 -25.93
CA VAL A 300 24.70 -2.45 -25.72
C VAL A 300 25.88 -2.79 -24.82
N LYS A 301 27.02 -2.11 -25.00
CA LYS A 301 28.18 -2.24 -24.10
C LYS A 301 27.87 -1.78 -22.67
N GLY A 302 27.19 -0.65 -22.51
CA GLY A 302 26.78 -0.12 -21.21
C GLY A 302 25.79 -1.04 -20.48
N LEU A 303 24.85 -1.64 -21.22
CA LEU A 303 23.89 -2.61 -20.69
C LEU A 303 24.61 -3.84 -20.10
N TYR A 304 25.57 -4.40 -20.82
CA TYR A 304 26.37 -5.52 -20.32
C TYR A 304 27.21 -5.15 -19.09
N GLN A 305 27.79 -3.95 -19.04
CA GLN A 305 28.60 -3.50 -17.90
C GLN A 305 27.76 -3.33 -16.62
N SER A 306 26.52 -2.88 -16.76
CA SER A 306 25.60 -2.62 -15.64
C SER A 306 24.85 -3.86 -15.15
N ARG A 307 24.98 -5.01 -15.80
CA ARG A 307 24.25 -6.24 -15.48
C ARG A 307 24.45 -6.76 -14.05
N HIS A 308 25.58 -6.45 -13.43
CA HIS A 308 25.86 -6.85 -12.04
C HIS A 308 24.93 -6.18 -11.01
N PHE A 309 24.21 -5.12 -11.40
CA PHE A 309 23.18 -4.47 -10.58
C PHE A 309 21.78 -5.05 -10.79
N TRP A 310 21.60 -5.99 -11.74
CA TRP A 310 20.29 -6.55 -12.04
C TRP A 310 19.93 -7.65 -11.05
N ALA A 311 18.65 -7.75 -10.70
CA ALA A 311 18.16 -8.80 -9.83
C ALA A 311 18.25 -10.18 -10.56
N PRO A 312 18.74 -11.25 -9.89
CA PRO A 312 18.74 -12.59 -10.48
C PRO A 312 17.30 -13.07 -10.73
N ALA A 313 17.01 -13.63 -11.92
CA ALA A 313 15.74 -14.27 -12.20
C ALA A 313 15.67 -15.62 -11.45
N TYR A 314 14.72 -15.76 -10.53
CA TYR A 314 14.62 -16.91 -9.60
C TYR A 314 13.87 -18.13 -10.15
N LEU A 315 13.37 -18.12 -11.40
CA LEU A 315 12.37 -19.10 -11.89
C LEU A 315 12.87 -20.00 -13.03
N ARG A 316 14.11 -20.46 -12.92
CA ARG A 316 14.86 -21.19 -13.96
C ARG A 316 14.11 -22.38 -14.57
N ASP A 317 13.45 -23.23 -13.77
CA ASP A 317 12.94 -24.53 -14.25
C ASP A 317 11.52 -24.47 -14.86
N TYR A 318 10.67 -23.56 -14.37
CA TYR A 318 9.26 -23.50 -14.79
C TYR A 318 9.08 -22.74 -16.11
N MET A 319 9.96 -21.77 -16.38
CA MET A 319 9.90 -20.89 -17.54
C MET A 319 10.36 -21.58 -18.81
N ASP A 320 11.42 -22.38 -18.74
CA ASP A 320 11.96 -23.10 -19.91
C ASP A 320 10.94 -24.08 -20.50
N VAL A 321 10.12 -24.72 -19.65
CA VAL A 321 9.05 -25.62 -20.11
C VAL A 321 7.91 -24.84 -20.75
N ALA A 322 7.57 -23.66 -20.22
CA ALA A 322 6.49 -22.85 -20.79
C ALA A 322 6.87 -22.25 -22.15
N ILE A 323 8.13 -21.84 -22.33
CA ILE A 323 8.64 -21.24 -23.57
C ILE A 323 8.81 -22.26 -24.70
N LYS A 324 9.26 -23.48 -24.37
CA LYS A 324 9.39 -24.58 -25.36
C LYS A 324 8.05 -25.03 -25.97
N GLU A 325 6.92 -24.61 -25.39
CA GLU A 325 5.57 -24.94 -25.85
C GLU A 325 4.82 -23.74 -26.47
N ILE A 326 5.48 -22.59 -26.63
CA ILE A 326 5.03 -21.46 -27.46
C ILE A 326 5.44 -21.72 -28.90
#